data_AF-A0AAU6WUD5-F1
#
_entry.id   AF-A0AAU6WUD5-F1
#
_cell.length_a   1.000
_cell.length_b   1.000
_cell.length_c   1.000
_cell.angle_alpha   90.00
_cell.angle_beta   90.00
_cell.angle_gamma   90.00
#
_symmetry.space_group_name_H-M   'P 1'
#
loop_
_entity.id
_entity.type
_entity.pdbx_description
1 polymer ?
#
loop_
_entity_poly.entity_id
_entity_poly.type
_entity_poly.pdbx_seq_one_letter_code
_entity_poly.pdbx_strand_id
1 'polypeptide(L)'
;MDNTIKYLHLNHNGRNAFEIAREIEVLRTPLYAMMKIRELFPHLSIAEAKELVIIATTGYKSLDDYQGSLLPDLEDFGRILYEEENI
;
A
#
# COMPACT_ATOMS: atom_id res chain seq x y z
N MET A 1 11.23 2.83 -8.23
CA MET A 1 11.21 1.77 -9.29
C MET A 1 9.76 1.42 -9.56
N ASP A 2 9.38 1.07 -10.78
CA ASP A 2 7.97 0.69 -11.07
C ASP A 2 7.76 -0.80 -10.78
N ASN A 3 7.12 -1.10 -9.65
CA ASN A 3 6.87 -2.46 -9.20
C ASN A 3 5.53 -3.03 -9.70
N THR A 4 4.80 -2.28 -10.54
CA THR A 4 3.51 -2.74 -11.08
C THR A 4 3.67 -4.06 -11.84
N ILE A 5 4.73 -4.19 -12.63
CA ILE A 5 5.02 -5.38 -13.46
C ILE A 5 5.19 -6.63 -12.61
N LYS A 6 5.71 -6.49 -11.39
CA LYS A 6 5.93 -7.59 -10.45
C LYS A 6 4.63 -8.34 -10.14
N TYR A 7 3.50 -7.65 -10.10
CA TYR A 7 2.22 -8.22 -9.66
C TYR A 7 1.21 -8.45 -10.79
N LEU A 8 1.50 -8.03 -12.03
CA LEU A 8 0.57 -8.18 -13.17
C LEU A 8 0.16 -9.62 -13.46
N HIS A 9 1.02 -10.59 -13.17
CA HIS A 9 0.76 -12.01 -13.39
C HIS A 9 -0.15 -12.64 -12.32
N LEU A 10 -0.39 -11.95 -11.20
CA LEU A 10 -1.22 -12.46 -10.12
C LEU A 10 -2.69 -12.40 -10.51
N ASN A 11 -3.31 -13.58 -10.57
CA ASN A 11 -4.70 -13.74 -10.94
C ASN A 11 -5.40 -14.71 -9.98
N HIS A 12 -6.64 -14.39 -9.61
CA HIS A 12 -7.50 -15.28 -8.84
C HIS A 12 -8.89 -15.30 -9.48
N ASN A 13 -9.36 -16.48 -9.88
CA ASN A 13 -10.65 -16.68 -10.56
C ASN A 13 -10.87 -15.76 -11.77
N GLY A 14 -9.84 -15.55 -12.59
CA GLY A 14 -9.91 -14.70 -13.79
C GLY A 14 -9.71 -13.21 -13.53
N ARG A 15 -9.62 -12.78 -12.26
CA ARG A 15 -9.46 -11.36 -11.89
C ARG A 15 -8.02 -11.03 -11.52
N ASN A 16 -7.55 -9.87 -11.93
CA ASN A 16 -6.20 -9.43 -11.59
C ASN A 16 -6.11 -8.95 -10.12
N ALA A 17 -4.99 -9.19 -9.46
CA ALA A 17 -4.79 -8.83 -8.06
C ALA A 17 -5.00 -7.33 -7.76
N PHE A 18 -4.67 -6.41 -8.68
CA PHE A 18 -4.94 -4.98 -8.51
C PHE A 18 -6.43 -4.65 -8.51
N GLU A 19 -7.23 -5.30 -9.36
CA GLU A 19 -8.68 -5.11 -9.39
C GLU A 19 -9.31 -5.59 -8.08
N ILE A 20 -8.85 -6.75 -7.59
CA ILE A 20 -9.29 -7.32 -6.32
C ILE A 20 -8.93 -6.40 -5.16
N ALA A 21 -7.68 -5.92 -5.10
CA ALA A 21 -7.21 -5.04 -4.04
C ALA A 21 -7.98 -3.73 -3.99
N ARG A 22 -8.25 -3.12 -5.16
CA ARG A 22 -9.02 -1.88 -5.27
C ARG A 22 -10.47 -2.06 -4.80
N GLU A 23 -11.11 -3.17 -5.17
CA GLU A 23 -12.47 -3.45 -4.71
C GLU A 23 -12.54 -3.66 -3.20
N ILE A 24 -11.59 -4.41 -2.63
CA ILE A 24 -11.60 -4.72 -1.19
C ILE A 24 -11.33 -3.47 -0.35
N GLU A 25 -10.41 -2.61 -0.76
CA GLU A 25 -10.06 -1.41 -0.03
C GLU A 25 -11.24 -0.42 0.03
N VAL A 26 -11.93 -0.19 -1.09
CA VAL A 26 -13.13 0.68 -1.13
C VAL A 26 -14.20 0.24 -0.13
N LEU A 27 -14.26 -1.05 0.21
CA LEU A 27 -15.27 -1.61 1.11
C LEU A 27 -14.86 -1.59 2.59
N ARG A 28 -13.56 -1.46 2.91
CA ARG A 28 -12.99 -1.71 4.25
C ARG A 28 -11.73 -0.87 4.50
N THR A 29 -10.83 -1.33 5.38
CA THR A 29 -9.58 -0.65 5.73
C THR A 29 -8.40 -1.22 4.96
N PRO A 30 -7.29 -0.47 4.78
CA PRO A 30 -6.08 -0.97 4.12
C PRO A 30 -5.51 -2.25 4.74
N LEU A 31 -5.56 -2.37 6.07
CA LEU A 31 -5.10 -3.58 6.77
C LEU A 31 -5.95 -4.80 6.42
N TYR A 32 -7.27 -4.62 6.32
CA TYR A 32 -8.17 -5.68 5.90
C TYR A 32 -7.88 -6.12 4.45
N ALA A 33 -7.65 -5.16 3.55
CA ALA A 33 -7.27 -5.44 2.17
C ALA A 33 -5.98 -6.27 2.09
N MET A 34 -4.94 -5.90 2.85
CA MET A 34 -3.70 -6.66 2.92
C MET A 34 -3.91 -8.10 3.39
N MET A 35 -4.73 -8.30 4.43
CA MET A 35 -5.03 -9.65 4.94
C MET A 35 -5.74 -10.49 3.87
N LYS A 36 -6.75 -9.93 3.19
CA LYS A 36 -7.47 -10.64 2.12
C LYS A 36 -6.60 -10.95 0.91
N ILE A 37 -5.72 -10.04 0.51
CA ILE A 37 -4.75 -10.31 -0.55
C ILE A 37 -3.86 -11.50 -0.20
N ARG A 38 -3.41 -11.62 1.06
CA ARG A 38 -2.63 -12.80 1.49
C ARG A 38 -3.44 -14.08 1.56
N GLU A 39 -4.72 -14.02 1.91
CA GLU A 39 -5.60 -15.21 1.84
C GLU A 39 -5.71 -15.73 0.40
N LEU A 40 -5.82 -14.82 -0.58
CA LEU A 40 -5.96 -15.17 -2.01
C LEU A 40 -4.64 -15.51 -2.68
N PHE A 41 -3.54 -14.91 -2.22
CA PHE A 41 -2.18 -15.11 -2.72
C PHE A 41 -1.22 -15.45 -1.57
N PRO A 42 -1.27 -16.68 -1.01
CA PRO A 42 -0.54 -17.03 0.21
C PRO A 42 0.99 -16.99 0.10
N HIS A 43 1.52 -17.01 -1.12
CA HIS A 43 2.96 -16.90 -1.39
C HIS A 43 3.48 -15.47 -1.21
N LEU A 44 2.61 -14.46 -1.14
CA LEU A 44 3.03 -13.09 -0.89
C LEU A 44 3.36 -12.86 0.58
N SER A 45 4.48 -12.19 0.80
CA SER A 45 4.81 -11.61 2.10
C SER A 45 3.85 -10.48 2.48
N ILE A 46 3.87 -10.07 3.75
CA ILE A 46 3.08 -8.92 4.22
C ILE A 46 3.52 -7.63 3.51
N ALA A 47 4.82 -7.46 3.26
CA ALA A 47 5.35 -6.31 2.57
C ALA A 47 4.85 -6.24 1.11
N GLU A 48 4.80 -7.38 0.43
CA GLU A 48 4.29 -7.44 -0.95
C GLU A 48 2.78 -7.21 -1.02
N ALA A 49 2.02 -7.75 -0.07
CA ALA A 49 0.60 -7.45 0.03
C ALA A 49 0.34 -5.96 0.28
N LYS A 50 1.16 -5.33 1.13
CA LYS A 50 1.11 -3.88 1.38
C LYS A 50 1.41 -3.10 0.11
N GLU A 51 2.49 -3.43 -0.58
CA GLU A 51 2.90 -2.77 -1.81
C GLU A 51 1.82 -2.88 -2.90
N LEU A 52 1.23 -4.05 -3.08
CA LEU A 52 0.16 -4.29 -4.04
C LEU A 52 -1.06 -3.43 -3.75
N VAL A 53 -1.49 -3.35 -2.48
CA VAL A 53 -2.61 -2.49 -2.06
C VAL A 53 -2.32 -1.03 -2.35
N ILE A 54 -1.12 -0.54 -2.00
CA ILE A 54 -0.71 0.84 -2.29
C ILE A 54 -0.79 1.14 -3.78
N ILE A 55 -0.16 0.31 -4.62
CA ILE A 55 -0.16 0.50 -6.07
C ILE A 55 -1.60 0.50 -6.62
N ALA A 56 -2.46 -0.37 -6.10
CA ALA A 56 -3.84 -0.48 -6.55
C ALA A 56 -4.69 0.78 -6.26
N THR A 57 -4.43 1.49 -5.15
CA THR A 57 -5.36 2.51 -4.61
C THR A 57 -4.82 3.94 -4.60
N THR A 58 -3.51 4.15 -4.68
CA THR A 58 -2.91 5.48 -4.44
C THR A 58 -2.23 6.11 -5.66
N GLY A 59 -2.00 5.34 -6.73
CA GLY A 59 -1.27 5.80 -7.91
C GLY A 59 0.26 5.76 -7.80
N TYR A 60 0.80 5.50 -6.62
CA TYR A 60 2.23 5.22 -6.43
C TYR A 60 2.62 3.90 -7.10
N LYS A 61 3.87 3.79 -7.53
CA LYS A 61 4.35 2.63 -8.32
C LYS A 61 5.13 1.61 -7.51
N SER A 62 5.40 1.89 -6.23
CA SER A 62 6.06 0.99 -5.30
C SER A 62 5.80 1.43 -3.86
N LEU A 63 6.11 0.56 -2.89
CA LEU A 63 6.05 0.91 -1.48
C LEU A 63 7.09 2.00 -1.15
N ASP A 64 8.27 1.94 -1.74
CA ASP A 64 9.34 2.92 -1.53
C ASP A 64 8.92 4.33 -2.00
N ASP A 65 8.26 4.41 -3.15
CA ASP A 65 7.73 5.65 -3.73
C ASP A 65 6.70 6.30 -2.79
N TYR A 66 5.77 5.50 -2.26
CA TYR A 66 4.80 5.95 -1.26
C TYR A 66 5.45 6.36 0.07
N GLN A 67 6.45 5.62 0.55
CA GLN A 67 7.14 5.99 1.78
C GLN A 67 7.95 7.27 1.62
N GLY A 68 8.61 7.43 0.47
CA GLY A 68 9.34 8.65 0.13
C GLY A 68 8.45 9.90 0.08
N SER A 69 7.19 9.77 -0.33
CA SER A 69 6.24 10.89 -0.31
C SER A 69 5.72 11.23 1.08
N LEU A 70 5.64 10.26 2.00
CA LEU A 70 5.12 10.47 3.36
C LEU A 70 6.16 11.03 4.34
N LEU A 71 7.43 10.72 4.14
CA LEU A 71 8.50 11.09 5.06
C LEU A 71 8.62 12.61 5.27
N PRO A 72 8.57 13.46 4.23
CA PRO A 72 8.61 14.91 4.41
C PRO A 72 7.46 15.44 5.26
N ASP A 73 6.23 14.98 5.00
CA ASP A 73 5.05 15.40 5.78
C ASP A 73 5.15 14.99 7.26
N LEU A 74 5.76 13.83 7.54
CA LEU A 74 6.00 13.35 8.90
C LEU A 74 7.12 14.12 9.62
N GLU A 75 8.19 14.46 8.91
CA GLU A 75 9.29 15.29 9.45
C GLU A 75 8.79 16.68 9.83
N ASP A 76 7.94 17.28 8.98
CA ASP A 76 7.32 18.57 9.23
C ASP A 76 6.33 18.50 10.41
N PHE A 77 5.51 17.45 10.50
CA PHE A 77 4.61 17.23 11.64
C PHE A 77 5.38 17.07 12.96
N GLY A 78 6.49 16.32 12.95
CA GLY A 78 7.37 16.18 14.10
C GLY A 78 7.96 17.52 14.55
N ARG A 79 8.43 18.36 13.61
CA ARG A 79 8.94 19.71 13.94
C ARG A 79 7.89 20.59 14.61
N ILE A 80 6.66 20.61 14.08
CA ILE A 80 5.56 21.38 14.65
C ILE A 80 5.30 20.97 16.11
N LEU A 81 5.21 19.67 16.39
CA LEU A 81 5.00 19.19 17.76
C LEU A 81 6.15 19.55 18.71
N TYR A 82 7.41 19.44 18.26
CA TYR A 82 8.56 19.83 19.05
C TYR A 82 8.63 21.35 19.33
N GLU A 83 8.18 22.17 18.38
CA GLU A 83 8.10 23.63 18.56
C GLU A 83 6.97 24.00 19.52
N GLU A 84 5.82 23.33 19.47
CA GLU A 84 4.69 23.56 20.40
C GLU A 84 4.96 23.09 21.85
N GLU A 85 5.73 22.02 22.05
CA GLU A 85 6.07 21.52 23.40
C GLU A 85 7.14 22.37 24.13
N ASN A 86 7.83 23.27 23.42
CA ASN A 86 8.90 24.11 23.98
C ASN A 86 8.52 25.62 24.11
N ILE A 87 7.22 25.95 24.10
CA ILE A 87 6.68 27.30 24.33
C ILE A 87 5.97 27.38 25.69
#